data_AF-U2KXG8-F1
#
_entry.id   AF-U2KXG8-F1
#
_cell.length_a   1.000
_cell.length_b   1.000
_cell.length_c   1.000
_cell.angle_alpha   90.00
_cell.angle_beta   90.00
_cell.angle_gamma   90.00
#
_symmetry.space_group_name_H-M   'P 1'
#
loop_
_entity.id
_entity.type
_entity.pdbx_description
1 polymer ?
#
loop_
_entity_poly.entity_id
_entity_poly.type
_entity_poly.pdbx_seq_one_letter_code
_entity_poly.pdbx_strand_id
1 'polypeptide(L)'
;MKRKLFVLALLSVSVLGITSCRPETEIPTKEETTLSDSKASENTTVEEAEEIKIRAQFAEEVEEKFDSYEEFTASDVEPQVRILFQTNRPVKDFKFLNVQVENIDENGTASFSHQEVYTLNELTPKRPLIVTLTFYGDLPNNGFSYVNEKGETKYFTVELSGKDDGLLLTEF
;
A
#
# COMPACT_ATOMS: atom_id res chain seq x y z
N MET A 1 21.82 -30.75 7.89
CA MET A 1 22.49 -30.73 9.21
C MET A 1 21.61 -29.91 10.16
N LYS A 2 21.16 -30.50 11.28
CA LYS A 2 20.20 -29.89 12.21
C LYS A 2 20.96 -29.21 13.34
N ARG A 3 20.73 -27.92 13.58
CA ARG A 3 21.17 -27.25 14.83
C ARG A 3 19.95 -26.61 15.49
N LYS A 4 19.74 -27.03 16.75
CA LYS A 4 18.62 -26.70 17.62
C LYS A 4 18.98 -25.50 18.51
N LEU A 5 17.99 -24.65 18.74
CA LEU A 5 17.57 -24.02 20.00
C LEU A 5 18.52 -23.02 20.69
N PHE A 6 18.02 -21.81 20.94
CA PHE A 6 18.03 -21.19 22.28
C PHE A 6 16.86 -20.18 22.41
N VAL A 7 15.99 -20.43 23.38
CA VAL A 7 14.88 -19.57 23.84
C VAL A 7 15.39 -18.80 25.05
N LEU A 8 15.09 -17.51 25.17
CA LEU A 8 15.14 -16.80 26.45
C LEU A 8 13.97 -15.81 26.55
N ALA A 9 13.09 -16.07 27.51
CA ALA A 9 11.97 -15.22 27.91
C ALA A 9 12.33 -14.47 29.20
N LEU A 10 11.92 -13.21 29.33
CA LEU A 10 11.92 -12.48 30.60
C LEU A 10 10.61 -11.70 30.73
N LEU A 11 9.75 -12.21 31.62
CA LEU A 11 8.56 -11.57 32.19
C LEU A 11 8.95 -10.87 33.49
N SER A 12 8.50 -9.64 33.71
CA SER A 12 8.47 -9.03 35.04
C SER A 12 7.07 -8.47 35.32
N VAL A 13 6.41 -9.07 36.31
CA VAL A 13 5.15 -8.62 36.91
C VAL A 13 5.45 -8.28 38.36
N SER A 14 5.03 -7.10 38.80
CA SER A 14 5.00 -6.73 40.21
C SER A 14 3.65 -6.08 40.53
N VAL A 15 2.78 -6.87 41.16
CA VAL A 15 1.54 -6.47 41.84
C VAL A 15 1.88 -6.15 43.30
N LEU A 16 1.21 -5.17 43.93
CA LEU A 16 0.80 -5.11 45.35
C LEU A 16 0.28 -3.69 45.66
N GLY A 17 -1.02 -3.49 45.89
CA GLY A 17 -1.71 -3.53 47.20
C GLY A 17 -2.65 -2.30 47.27
N ILE A 18 -3.71 -2.15 48.06
CA ILE A 18 -4.23 -2.85 49.26
C ILE A 18 -5.64 -2.27 49.57
N THR A 19 -6.51 -3.10 50.17
CA THR A 19 -7.48 -2.83 51.26
C THR A 19 -8.62 -1.80 51.04
N SER A 20 -9.88 -2.21 50.80
CA SER A 20 -10.96 -2.63 51.73
C SER A 20 -11.74 -1.49 52.43
N CYS A 21 -13.06 -1.42 52.18
CA CYS A 21 -14.19 -1.14 53.10
C CYS A 21 -15.46 -0.81 52.25
N ARG A 22 -16.40 -1.75 52.07
CA ARG A 22 -17.62 -2.07 52.85
C ARG A 22 -18.88 -1.30 52.36
N PRO A 23 -20.03 -1.99 52.11
CA PRO A 23 -21.29 -1.41 51.62
C PRO A 23 -22.32 -1.18 52.75
N GLU A 24 -23.33 -0.32 52.52
CA GLU A 24 -24.72 -0.36 53.05
C GLU A 24 -25.53 0.81 52.43
N THR A 25 -26.60 0.57 51.63
CA THR A 25 -28.06 0.49 51.96
C THR A 25 -28.60 1.86 52.45
N GLU A 26 -29.65 2.53 51.93
CA GLU A 26 -31.09 2.22 51.76
C GLU A 26 -31.81 3.32 50.92
N ILE A 27 -32.53 3.04 49.82
CA ILE A 27 -34.01 2.91 49.54
C ILE A 27 -34.91 4.20 49.64
N PRO A 28 -36.19 4.25 49.16
CA PRO A 28 -36.72 4.63 47.82
C PRO A 28 -37.69 5.85 47.80
N THR A 29 -38.19 6.25 46.61
CA THR A 29 -39.64 6.29 46.22
C THR A 29 -39.97 7.43 45.24
N LYS A 30 -40.46 7.02 44.05
CA LYS A 30 -41.49 7.55 43.11
C LYS A 30 -41.69 9.09 42.97
N GLU A 31 -41.96 9.68 41.81
CA GLU A 31 -43.05 9.40 40.85
C GLU A 31 -42.77 10.05 39.47
N GLU A 32 -43.27 9.38 38.42
CA GLU A 32 -43.95 9.89 37.19
C GLU A 32 -43.23 10.86 36.21
N THR A 33 -43.02 10.41 34.94
CA THR A 33 -43.84 10.79 33.75
C THR A 33 -43.25 12.05 33.07
N THR A 34 -42.86 12.13 31.80
CA THR A 34 -43.18 11.43 30.54
C THR A 34 -42.14 11.78 29.48
N LEU A 35 -42.05 10.89 28.47
CA LEU A 35 -41.30 11.00 27.24
C LEU A 35 -41.56 12.31 26.46
N SER A 36 -40.53 12.82 25.79
CA SER A 36 -40.64 13.49 24.48
C SER A 36 -39.32 13.37 23.74
N ASP A 37 -39.39 12.71 22.59
CA ASP A 37 -38.32 12.33 21.68
C ASP A 37 -37.38 13.47 21.26
N SER A 38 -36.08 13.16 21.19
CA SER A 38 -35.20 13.76 20.18
C SER A 38 -34.39 12.65 19.53
N LYS A 39 -34.79 12.36 18.28
CA LYS A 39 -34.29 11.28 17.43
C LYS A 39 -33.01 11.71 16.73
N ALA A 40 -32.05 10.78 16.74
CA ALA A 40 -30.92 10.63 15.83
C ALA A 40 -29.90 11.79 15.79
N SER A 41 -28.93 11.71 16.70
CA SER A 41 -27.56 12.11 16.36
C SER A 41 -27.04 11.09 15.36
N GLU A 42 -27.10 11.47 14.09
CA GLU A 42 -26.39 10.81 13.00
C GLU A 42 -24.91 11.01 13.27
N ASN A 43 -24.30 10.05 13.98
CA ASN A 43 -22.86 9.95 14.07
C ASN A 43 -22.39 9.44 12.70
N THR A 44 -22.30 10.34 11.73
CA THR A 44 -21.60 10.11 10.47
C THR A 44 -20.14 9.87 10.85
N THR A 45 -19.80 8.59 11.04
CA THR A 45 -18.42 8.15 10.96
C THR A 45 -18.00 8.46 9.53
N VAL A 46 -17.31 9.58 9.38
CA VAL A 46 -16.57 9.90 8.17
C VAL A 46 -15.48 8.82 8.11
N GLU A 47 -15.75 7.73 7.39
CA GLU A 47 -14.70 6.79 7.04
C GLU A 47 -13.73 7.56 6.15
N GLU A 48 -12.65 8.04 6.77
CA GLU A 48 -11.52 8.59 6.04
C GLU A 48 -11.08 7.54 5.03
N ALA A 49 -11.32 7.80 3.76
CA ALA A 49 -11.02 6.88 2.69
C ALA A 49 -9.52 6.57 2.73
N GLU A 50 -9.17 5.30 2.91
CA GLU A 50 -7.76 4.92 2.94
C GLU A 50 -7.10 5.29 1.60
N GLU A 51 -5.99 6.01 1.69
CA GLU A 51 -5.18 6.43 0.54
C GLU A 51 -4.83 5.24 -0.37
N ILE A 52 -4.88 5.45 -1.68
CA ILE A 52 -4.42 4.47 -2.67
C ILE A 52 -2.91 4.25 -2.50
N LYS A 53 -2.51 3.00 -2.33
CA LYS A 53 -1.11 2.57 -2.20
C LYS A 53 -0.81 1.51 -3.24
N ILE A 54 -0.01 1.90 -4.24
CA ILE A 54 0.59 0.96 -5.19
C ILE A 54 1.91 0.44 -4.61
N ARG A 55 2.14 -0.87 -4.71
CA ARG A 55 3.42 -1.49 -4.38
C ARG A 55 3.92 -2.26 -5.60
N ALA A 56 5.21 -2.13 -5.87
CA ALA A 56 5.93 -2.97 -6.82
C ALA A 56 6.84 -3.92 -6.05
N GLN A 57 6.86 -5.20 -6.41
CA GLN A 57 7.73 -6.22 -5.83
C GLN A 57 8.18 -7.18 -6.94
N PHE A 58 9.29 -7.87 -6.76
CA PHE A 58 9.65 -8.97 -7.66
C PHE A 58 8.56 -10.05 -7.63
N ALA A 59 8.07 -10.44 -8.79
CA ALA A 59 6.95 -11.36 -8.90
C ALA A 59 7.26 -12.71 -8.26
N GLU A 60 8.49 -13.22 -8.44
CA GLU A 60 8.95 -14.49 -7.87
C GLU A 60 8.83 -14.59 -6.34
N GLU A 61 8.78 -13.47 -5.63
CA GLU A 61 8.67 -13.44 -4.17
C GLU A 61 7.23 -13.49 -3.67
N VAL A 62 6.26 -13.09 -4.50
CA VAL A 62 4.90 -12.78 -4.04
C VAL A 62 3.78 -13.29 -4.93
N GLU A 63 4.04 -13.73 -6.16
CA GLU A 63 3.00 -14.13 -7.12
C GLU A 63 2.17 -15.33 -6.64
N GLU A 64 2.78 -16.24 -5.87
CA GLU A 64 2.08 -17.40 -5.27
C GLU A 64 0.96 -17.01 -4.29
N LYS A 65 0.92 -15.74 -3.85
CA LYS A 65 -0.12 -15.23 -2.95
C LYS A 65 -1.42 -14.89 -3.68
N PHE A 66 -1.43 -14.92 -5.02
CA PHE A 66 -2.56 -14.53 -5.84
C PHE A 66 -3.06 -15.72 -6.66
N ASP A 67 -4.38 -15.93 -6.65
CA ASP A 67 -5.02 -16.97 -7.46
C ASP A 67 -5.01 -16.63 -8.97
N SER A 68 -4.90 -15.35 -9.31
CA SER A 68 -4.88 -14.85 -10.68
C SER A 68 -4.17 -13.51 -10.76
N TYR A 69 -3.55 -13.24 -11.90
CA TYR A 69 -2.91 -11.97 -12.23
C TYR A 69 -3.08 -11.68 -13.72
N GLU A 70 -2.96 -10.41 -14.08
CA GLU A 70 -2.76 -9.99 -15.46
C GLU A 70 -1.27 -10.00 -15.78
N GLU A 71 -0.87 -10.33 -17.01
CA GLU A 71 0.54 -10.30 -17.42
C GLU A 71 0.75 -9.45 -18.67
N PHE A 72 1.85 -8.72 -18.69
CA PHE A 72 2.32 -7.94 -19.84
C PHE A 72 3.83 -8.05 -19.97
N THR A 73 4.35 -8.09 -21.21
CA THR A 73 5.79 -8.03 -21.48
C THR A 73 6.12 -6.69 -22.11
N ALA A 74 6.78 -5.82 -21.34
CA ALA A 74 7.21 -4.50 -21.77
C ALA A 74 8.52 -4.54 -22.57
N SER A 75 9.40 -5.50 -22.25
CA SER A 75 10.67 -5.70 -22.95
C SER A 75 11.00 -7.20 -23.02
N ASP A 76 11.52 -7.62 -24.17
CA ASP A 76 11.99 -8.98 -24.44
C ASP A 76 13.53 -9.10 -24.41
N VAL A 77 14.23 -8.06 -23.96
CA VAL A 77 15.69 -7.97 -23.95
C VAL A 77 16.26 -8.48 -22.63
N GLU A 78 17.33 -9.27 -22.69
CA GLU A 78 17.99 -9.80 -21.48
C GLU A 78 18.94 -8.79 -20.83
N PRO A 79 19.06 -8.76 -19.48
CA PRO A 79 18.34 -9.60 -18.52
C PRO A 79 16.89 -9.14 -18.26
N GLN A 80 15.94 -10.08 -18.29
CA GLN A 80 14.55 -9.80 -17.94
C GLN A 80 14.30 -9.96 -16.43
N VAL A 81 13.42 -9.13 -15.89
CA VAL A 81 12.87 -9.25 -14.53
C VAL A 81 11.35 -9.15 -14.57
N ARG A 82 10.68 -9.85 -13.65
CA ARG A 82 9.22 -9.83 -13.52
C ARG A 82 8.83 -9.03 -12.28
N ILE A 83 8.08 -7.95 -12.47
CA ILE A 83 7.64 -7.07 -11.40
C ILE A 83 6.13 -7.15 -11.24
N LEU A 84 5.66 -7.46 -10.03
CA LEU A 84 4.25 -7.47 -9.66
C LEU A 84 3.84 -6.12 -9.05
N PHE A 85 2.89 -5.46 -9.71
CA PHE A 85 2.19 -4.26 -9.24
C PHE A 85 0.89 -4.66 -8.55
N GLN A 86 0.79 -4.35 -7.26
CA GLN A 86 -0.40 -4.57 -6.44
C GLN A 86 -0.90 -3.26 -5.84
N THR A 87 -2.17 -3.25 -5.46
CA THR A 87 -2.84 -2.11 -4.83
C THR A 87 -3.64 -2.57 -3.60
N ASN A 88 -3.83 -1.67 -2.63
CA ASN A 88 -4.72 -1.91 -1.48
C ASN A 88 -6.21 -1.78 -1.82
N ARG A 89 -6.56 -1.07 -2.90
CA ARG A 89 -7.94 -0.88 -3.38
C ARG A 89 -8.00 -0.72 -4.89
N PRO A 90 -9.17 -0.90 -5.54
CA PRO A 90 -9.26 -0.75 -6.99
C PRO A 90 -8.79 0.63 -7.47
N VAL A 91 -7.97 0.64 -8.54
CA VAL A 91 -7.40 1.86 -9.14
C VAL A 91 -7.72 1.87 -10.62
N LYS A 92 -8.26 3.00 -11.10
CA LYS A 92 -8.66 3.15 -12.50
C LYS A 92 -7.51 3.63 -13.37
N ASP A 93 -7.60 3.26 -14.65
CA ASP A 93 -6.70 3.73 -15.71
C ASP A 93 -5.22 3.53 -15.36
N PHE A 94 -4.88 2.33 -14.90
CA PHE A 94 -3.50 1.97 -14.62
C PHE A 94 -2.76 1.76 -15.94
N LYS A 95 -1.64 2.45 -16.12
CA LYS A 95 -0.84 2.39 -17.34
C LYS A 95 0.59 2.02 -16.98
N PHE A 96 1.21 1.18 -17.81
CA PHE A 96 2.65 0.95 -17.74
C PHE A 96 3.34 1.79 -18.80
N LEU A 97 4.48 2.38 -18.44
CA LEU A 97 5.15 3.44 -19.18
C LEU A 97 6.60 3.08 -19.47
N ASN A 98 7.06 3.39 -20.69
CA ASN A 98 8.47 3.64 -20.93
C ASN A 98 8.76 5.08 -20.55
N VAL A 99 9.78 5.29 -19.72
CA VAL A 99 10.19 6.61 -19.20
C VAL A 99 11.50 7.03 -19.83
N GLN A 100 11.69 8.33 -20.07
CA GLN A 100 12.95 8.90 -20.53
C GLN A 100 13.26 10.16 -19.74
N VAL A 101 14.50 10.28 -19.25
CA VAL A 101 14.99 11.51 -18.63
C VAL A 101 15.26 12.54 -19.72
N GLU A 102 14.62 13.69 -19.63
CA GLU A 102 14.80 14.78 -20.60
C GLU A 102 15.88 15.77 -20.15
N ASN A 103 15.90 16.09 -18.86
CA ASN A 103 16.83 17.04 -18.28
C ASN A 103 17.05 16.71 -16.80
N ILE A 104 18.19 17.14 -16.27
CA ILE A 104 18.50 17.14 -14.84
C ILE A 104 18.96 18.56 -14.53
N ASP A 105 18.23 19.25 -13.66
CA ASP A 105 18.55 20.62 -13.29
C ASP A 105 19.78 20.71 -12.38
N GLU A 106 20.20 21.94 -12.05
CA GLU A 106 21.36 22.19 -11.19
C GLU A 106 21.22 21.63 -9.75
N ASN A 107 19.99 21.34 -9.31
CA ASN A 107 19.69 20.77 -8.00
C ASN A 107 19.60 19.23 -8.04
N GLY A 108 19.79 18.63 -9.22
CA GLY A 108 19.67 17.18 -9.43
C GLY A 108 18.23 16.70 -9.61
N THR A 109 17.26 17.60 -9.84
CA THR A 109 15.88 17.22 -10.12
C THR A 109 15.75 16.83 -11.59
N ALA A 110 15.33 15.60 -11.84
CA ALA A 110 15.09 15.11 -13.19
C ALA A 110 13.69 15.50 -13.69
N SER A 111 13.59 15.89 -14.95
CA SER A 111 12.33 15.96 -15.69
C SER A 111 12.23 14.78 -16.65
N PHE A 112 11.01 14.27 -16.84
CA PHE A 112 10.79 13.05 -17.58
C PHE A 112 9.73 13.23 -18.68
N SER A 113 9.93 12.57 -19.81
CA SER A 113 8.86 12.21 -20.73
C SER A 113 8.54 10.73 -20.60
N HIS A 114 7.37 10.35 -21.11
CA HIS A 114 6.89 8.99 -21.04
C HIS A 114 6.10 8.60 -22.29
N GLN A 115 6.09 7.29 -22.56
CA GLN A 115 5.24 6.65 -23.55
C GLN A 115 4.45 5.54 -22.88
N GLU A 116 3.13 5.57 -23.05
CA GLU A 116 2.26 4.47 -22.62
C GLU A 116 2.49 3.24 -23.50
N VAL A 117 2.79 2.10 -22.88
CA VAL A 117 3.01 0.83 -23.58
C VAL A 117 2.00 -0.25 -23.21
N TYR A 118 1.28 -0.07 -22.10
CA TYR A 118 0.18 -0.91 -21.69
C TYR A 118 -0.86 -0.12 -20.92
N THR A 119 -2.13 -0.51 -21.03
CA THR A 119 -3.24 0.10 -20.30
C THR A 119 -4.14 -0.99 -19.73
N LEU A 120 -4.47 -0.82 -18.46
CA LEU A 120 -5.41 -1.65 -17.71
C LEU A 120 -6.50 -0.76 -17.13
N ASN A 121 -7.75 -1.01 -17.54
CA ASN A 121 -8.89 -0.20 -17.12
C ASN A 121 -9.02 -0.10 -15.59
N GLU A 122 -8.71 -1.19 -14.88
CA GLU A 122 -8.70 -1.23 -13.42
C GLU A 122 -7.71 -2.27 -12.88
N LEU A 123 -6.79 -1.81 -12.04
CA LEU A 123 -5.94 -2.68 -11.21
C LEU A 123 -6.67 -2.95 -9.89
N THR A 124 -6.76 -4.21 -9.47
CA THR A 124 -7.48 -4.57 -8.23
C THR A 124 -6.58 -5.33 -7.25
N PRO A 125 -6.88 -5.31 -5.94
CA PRO A 125 -6.08 -6.05 -4.95
C PRO A 125 -6.03 -7.57 -5.20
N LYS A 126 -7.06 -8.13 -5.85
CA LYS A 126 -7.17 -9.58 -6.11
C LYS A 126 -6.57 -10.00 -7.44
N ARG A 127 -6.38 -9.06 -8.37
CA ARG A 127 -5.85 -9.29 -9.70
C ARG A 127 -4.78 -8.25 -9.97
N PRO A 128 -3.57 -8.44 -9.42
CA PRO A 128 -2.43 -7.56 -9.69
C PRO A 128 -1.97 -7.72 -11.14
N LEU A 129 -1.06 -6.84 -11.56
CA LEU A 129 -0.40 -6.89 -12.86
C LEU A 129 1.05 -7.32 -12.68
N ILE A 130 1.48 -8.35 -13.40
CA ILE A 130 2.90 -8.70 -13.56
C ILE A 130 3.40 -8.12 -14.87
N VAL A 131 4.51 -7.39 -14.81
CA VAL A 131 5.20 -6.85 -15.98
C VAL A 131 6.57 -7.48 -16.09
N THR A 132 6.83 -8.12 -17.23
CA THR A 132 8.19 -8.54 -17.62
C THR A 132 8.88 -7.37 -18.31
N LEU A 133 9.98 -6.91 -17.75
CA LEU A 133 10.70 -5.72 -18.17
C LEU A 133 12.21 -5.89 -18.03
N THR A 134 12.95 -4.89 -18.52
CA THR A 134 14.41 -4.81 -18.42
C THR A 134 14.76 -3.45 -17.84
N PHE A 135 15.71 -3.41 -16.91
CA PHE A 135 16.29 -2.15 -16.42
C PHE A 135 17.54 -1.80 -17.23
N TYR A 136 17.55 -0.64 -17.89
CA TYR A 136 18.67 -0.17 -18.69
C TYR A 136 19.48 0.94 -18.00
N GLY A 137 20.75 0.66 -17.73
CA GLY A 137 21.66 1.63 -17.14
C GLY A 137 21.15 2.15 -15.80
N ASP A 138 21.55 3.37 -15.46
CA ASP A 138 21.30 3.96 -14.15
C ASP A 138 20.12 4.94 -14.13
N LEU A 139 19.61 5.32 -15.31
CA LEU A 139 18.50 6.27 -15.42
C LEU A 139 17.15 5.54 -15.48
N PRO A 140 16.09 6.09 -14.89
CA PRO A 140 14.75 5.51 -14.96
C PRO A 140 14.30 5.34 -16.41
N ASN A 141 13.89 4.13 -16.75
CA ASN A 141 13.37 3.76 -18.08
C ASN A 141 12.02 3.06 -18.03
N ASN A 142 11.56 2.69 -16.83
CA ASN A 142 10.26 2.08 -16.58
C ASN A 142 9.46 2.98 -15.62
N GLY A 143 8.14 2.97 -15.79
CA GLY A 143 7.24 3.71 -14.93
C GLY A 143 5.82 3.20 -15.01
N PHE A 144 4.95 3.79 -14.21
CA PHE A 144 3.51 3.59 -14.31
C PHE A 144 2.77 4.89 -14.01
N SER A 145 1.51 4.94 -14.41
CA SER A 145 0.59 5.98 -13.98
C SER A 145 -0.77 5.41 -13.62
N TYR A 146 -1.53 6.19 -12.85
CA TYR A 146 -2.92 5.91 -12.53
C TYR A 146 -3.70 7.17 -12.18
N VAL A 147 -5.03 7.08 -12.21
CA VAL A 147 -5.91 8.17 -11.77
C VAL A 147 -6.28 7.98 -10.30
N ASN A 148 -5.97 8.99 -9.47
CA ASN A 148 -6.29 8.97 -8.05
C ASN A 148 -7.78 9.30 -7.78
N GLU A 149 -8.17 9.29 -6.51
CA GLU A 149 -9.56 9.55 -6.09
C GLU A 149 -10.06 10.97 -6.43
N LYS A 150 -9.14 11.91 -6.63
CA LYS A 150 -9.45 13.30 -7.02
C LYS A 150 -9.56 13.46 -8.54
N GLY A 151 -9.32 12.41 -9.32
CA GLY A 151 -9.29 12.46 -10.78
C GLY A 151 -7.96 12.97 -11.35
N GLU A 152 -6.91 13.06 -10.53
CA GLU A 152 -5.58 13.49 -10.96
C GLU A 152 -4.76 12.28 -11.40
N THR A 153 -4.08 12.38 -12.54
CA THR A 153 -3.11 11.36 -12.96
C THR A 153 -1.82 11.52 -12.17
N LYS A 154 -1.35 10.42 -11.57
CA LYS A 154 -0.07 10.33 -10.86
C LYS A 154 0.90 9.50 -11.68
N TYR A 155 2.16 9.91 -11.75
CA TYR A 155 3.21 9.25 -12.51
C TYR A 155 4.34 8.85 -11.59
N PHE A 156 4.87 7.64 -11.80
CA PHE A 156 5.94 7.10 -10.97
C PHE A 156 7.00 6.44 -11.84
N THR A 157 8.28 6.66 -11.51
CA THR A 157 9.37 5.80 -11.98
C THR A 157 9.36 4.49 -11.21
N VAL A 158 9.89 3.45 -11.84
CA VAL A 158 10.20 2.17 -11.21
C VAL A 158 11.69 1.94 -11.40
N GLU A 159 12.40 1.77 -10.29
CA GLU A 159 13.85 1.64 -10.28
C GLU A 159 14.28 0.51 -9.35
N LEU A 160 15.46 -0.05 -9.60
CA LEU A 160 16.12 -0.89 -8.61
C LEU A 160 16.69 0.00 -7.52
N SER A 161 16.41 -0.34 -6.27
CA SER A 161 17.00 0.31 -5.12
C SER A 161 18.46 -0.09 -4.99
N GLY A 162 19.37 0.88 -5.04
CA GLY A 162 20.80 0.66 -4.81
C GLY A 162 21.18 0.36 -3.35
N LYS A 163 20.20 0.26 -2.43
CA LYS A 163 20.44 0.10 -0.98
C LYS A 163 20.11 -1.29 -0.45
N ASP A 164 19.01 -1.88 -0.90
CA ASP A 164 18.41 -3.08 -0.31
C ASP A 164 17.99 -4.13 -1.36
N ASP A 165 18.52 -4.03 -2.58
CA ASP A 165 18.20 -4.89 -3.73
C ASP A 165 16.69 -4.92 -4.07
N GLY A 166 15.91 -3.99 -3.51
CA GLY A 166 14.47 -3.87 -3.70
C GLY A 166 14.09 -2.98 -4.89
N LEU A 167 12.83 -2.56 -4.91
CA LEU A 167 12.33 -1.60 -5.90
C LEU A 167 12.05 -0.25 -5.22
N LEU A 168 12.37 0.83 -5.93
CA LEU A 168 12.05 2.19 -5.54
C LEU A 168 10.99 2.75 -6.51
N LEU A 169 9.95 3.36 -5.93
CA LEU A 169 8.92 4.10 -6.67
C LEU A 169 9.04 5.58 -6.34
N THR A 170 9.25 6.43 -7.36
CA THR A 170 9.43 7.88 -7.19
C THR A 170 8.42 8.62 -8.04
N GLU A 171 7.62 9.51 -7.44
CA GLU A 171 6.65 10.35 -8.17
C GLU A 171 7.38 11.44 -8.97
N PHE A 172 6.88 11.77 -10.18
CA PHE A 172 7.43 12.83 -11.04
C PHE A 172 6.36 13.61 -11.81
#